data_AF-A0A844BY96-F1
#
_entry.id   AF-A0A844BY96-F1
#
_cell.length_a   1.000
_cell.length_b   1.000
_cell.length_c   1.000
_cell.angle_alpha   90.00
_cell.angle_beta   90.00
_cell.angle_gamma   90.00
#
_symmetry.space_group_name_H-M   'P 1'
#
loop_
_entity.id
_entity.type
_entity.pdbx_description
1 polymer ?
#
loop_
_entity_poly.entity_id
_entity_poly.type
_entity_poly.pdbx_seq_one_letter_code
_entity_poly.pdbx_strand_id
1 'polypeptide(L)'
;MIPIQEVDIYSDNGIKISAHVVVPNPQNAISGAEAVIYDPTFNALYSAYHTMGQHTDPQAAFKAIIEFSKKYIEKSNGKVTRINNPCNTEFVDSQAQQDVVDTLSLGLTVEVNAL
;
A
#
# COMPACT_ATOMS: atom_id res chain seq x y z
N MET A 1 10.24 16.89 -9.15
CA MET A 1 9.15 16.16 -8.46
C MET A 1 9.49 14.69 -8.53
N ILE A 2 9.48 13.98 -7.40
CA ILE A 2 9.67 12.52 -7.40
C ILE A 2 8.32 11.89 -7.74
N PRO A 3 8.22 11.06 -8.78
CA PRO A 3 7.00 10.34 -9.11
C PRO A 3 6.58 9.38 -7.98
N ILE A 4 5.30 9.41 -7.61
CA ILE A 4 4.71 8.55 -6.57
C ILE A 4 3.38 7.97 -7.04
N GLN A 5 3.08 6.74 -6.64
CA GLN A 5 1.77 6.13 -6.74
C GLN A 5 1.25 5.86 -5.34
N GLU A 6 0.10 6.43 -5.01
CA GLU A 6 -0.55 6.25 -3.72
C GLU A 6 -1.36 4.95 -3.69
N VAL A 7 -1.40 4.32 -2.51
CA VAL A 7 -2.17 3.13 -2.21
C VAL A 7 -2.78 3.30 -0.84
N ASP A 8 -4.11 3.31 -0.78
CA ASP A 8 -4.88 3.37 0.45
C ASP A 8 -5.38 1.98 0.82
N ILE A 9 -5.14 1.56 2.06
CA ILE A 9 -5.57 0.28 2.62
C ILE A 9 -6.42 0.52 3.86
N TYR A 10 -7.56 -0.16 3.94
CA TYR A 10 -8.53 -0.06 5.03
C TYR A 10 -8.78 -1.41 5.69
N SER A 11 -9.12 -1.37 6.98
CA SER A 11 -9.51 -2.55 7.74
C SER A 11 -10.89 -2.44 8.40
N ASP A 12 -11.39 -3.57 8.87
CA ASP A 12 -12.64 -3.68 9.65
C ASP A 12 -12.55 -3.07 11.06
N ASN A 13 -11.37 -3.02 11.66
CA ASN A 13 -11.12 -2.42 12.98
C ASN A 13 -10.73 -0.93 12.92
N GLY A 14 -10.94 -0.28 11.77
CA GLY A 14 -10.77 1.17 11.61
C GLY A 14 -9.34 1.65 11.40
N ILE A 15 -8.39 0.76 11.11
CA ILE A 15 -7.03 1.13 10.70
C ILE A 15 -7.08 1.60 9.24
N LYS A 16 -6.46 2.75 8.98
CA LYS A 16 -6.14 3.23 7.64
C LYS A 16 -4.63 3.26 7.44
N ILE A 17 -4.15 2.75 6.31
CA ILE A 17 -2.76 2.87 5.88
C ILE A 17 -2.76 3.58 4.53
N SER A 18 -2.14 4.76 4.48
CA SER A 18 -1.87 5.48 3.22
C SER A 18 -0.39 5.27 2.89
N ALA A 19 -0.11 4.72 1.72
CA ALA A 19 1.22 4.26 1.35
C ALA A 19 1.61 4.76 -0.05
N HIS A 20 2.92 4.78 -0.31
CA HIS A 20 3.46 5.22 -1.60
C HIS A 20 4.43 4.20 -2.16
N VAL A 21 4.22 3.88 -3.44
CA VAL A 21 5.28 3.41 -4.32
C VAL A 21 6.01 4.64 -4.85
N VAL A 22 7.27 4.79 -4.47
CA VAL A 22 8.10 5.95 -4.82
C VAL A 22 9.05 5.56 -5.95
N VAL A 23 9.00 6.25 -7.08
CA VAL A 23 9.83 5.92 -8.26
C VAL A 23 10.80 7.06 -8.54
N PRO A 24 11.91 7.18 -7.77
CA PRO A 24 12.82 8.32 -7.85
C PRO A 24 13.51 8.46 -9.21
N ASN A 25 13.72 7.35 -9.91
CA ASN A 25 14.22 7.34 -11.27
C ASN A 25 13.56 6.19 -12.06
N PRO A 26 12.59 6.49 -12.93
CA PRO A 26 11.88 5.49 -13.73
C PRO A 26 12.80 4.65 -14.64
N GLN A 27 14.00 5.14 -14.96
CA GLN A 27 14.97 4.45 -15.82
C GLN A 27 15.87 3.46 -15.07
N ASN A 28 15.94 3.52 -13.73
CA ASN A 28 16.93 2.79 -12.94
C ASN A 28 16.38 1.60 -12.14
N ALA A 29 15.16 1.14 -12.39
CA ALA A 29 14.58 -0.06 -11.76
C ALA A 29 14.76 -0.11 -10.22
N ILE A 30 14.67 1.04 -9.54
CA ILE A 30 14.65 1.08 -8.08
C ILE A 30 13.43 1.88 -7.66
N SER A 31 12.61 1.25 -6.83
CA SER A 31 11.42 1.88 -6.25
C SER A 31 11.47 1.80 -4.72
N GLY A 32 11.02 2.83 -4.04
CA GLY A 32 10.83 2.84 -2.60
C GLY A 32 9.41 2.45 -2.22
N ALA A 33 9.25 1.91 -1.01
CA ALA A 33 7.96 1.70 -0.38
C ALA A 33 7.93 2.39 1.00
N GLU A 34 6.90 3.18 1.25
CA GLU A 34 6.67 3.87 2.52
C GLU A 34 5.18 3.94 2.86
N ALA A 35 4.85 4.11 4.14
CA ALA A 35 3.49 4.19 4.62
C ALA A 35 3.32 5.13 5.81
N VAL A 36 2.15 5.74 5.90
CA VAL A 36 1.62 6.45 7.04
C VAL A 36 0.43 5.66 7.59
N ILE A 37 0.49 5.32 8.87
CA ILE A 37 -0.43 4.41 9.54
C ILE A 37 -1.27 5.19 10.54
N TYR A 38 -2.58 5.10 10.36
CA TYR A 38 -3.60 5.62 11.25
C TYR A 38 -4.25 4.44 11.97
N ASP A 39 -3.77 4.17 13.18
CA ASP A 39 -4.32 3.12 14.04
C ASP A 39 -5.04 3.76 15.23
N PRO A 40 -6.38 3.65 15.35
CA PRO A 40 -7.12 4.32 16.42
C PRO A 40 -6.77 3.80 17.82
N THR A 41 -6.20 2.60 17.93
CA THR A 41 -5.85 1.95 19.20
C THR A 41 -4.50 2.43 19.72
N PHE A 42 -3.51 2.55 18.84
CA PHE A 42 -2.12 2.87 19.22
C PHE A 42 -1.72 4.32 18.92
N ASN A 43 -2.39 4.96 17.96
CA ASN A 43 -1.98 6.18 17.30
C ASN A 43 -3.13 7.20 17.28
N ALA A 44 -3.86 7.32 18.40
CA ALA A 44 -5.04 8.18 18.51
C ALA A 44 -4.76 9.69 18.32
N LEU A 45 -3.50 10.14 18.50
CA LEU A 45 -3.10 11.54 18.40
C LEU A 45 -2.17 11.85 17.22
N TYR A 46 -1.41 10.86 16.73
CA TYR A 46 -0.42 11.03 15.66
C TYR A 46 -0.36 9.79 14.79
N SER A 47 -0.18 9.96 13.48
CA SER A 47 0.11 8.84 12.59
C SER A 47 1.55 8.35 12.76
N ALA A 48 1.77 7.06 12.49
CA ALA A 48 3.11 6.49 12.45
C ALA A 48 3.61 6.43 11.00
N TYR A 49 4.82 6.93 10.76
CA TYR A 49 5.50 6.79 9.46
C TYR A 49 6.40 5.55 9.47
N HIS A 50 6.39 4.79 8.38
CA HIS A 50 7.17 3.57 8.22
C HIS A 50 7.76 3.44 6.81
N THR A 51 9.06 3.18 6.73
CA THR A 51 9.76 2.87 5.47
C THR A 51 9.95 1.37 5.31
N MET A 52 9.56 0.82 4.16
CA MET A 52 9.75 -0.60 3.81
C MET A 52 11.01 -0.85 2.97
N GLY A 53 11.75 0.21 2.63
CA GLY A 53 13.04 0.14 1.97
C GLY A 53 12.95 0.29 0.45
N GLN A 54 14.00 -0.17 -0.22
CA GLN A 54 14.16 -0.12 -1.68
C GLN A 54 13.90 -1.50 -2.29
N HIS A 55 13.26 -1.50 -3.46
CA HIS A 55 12.85 -2.67 -4.21
C HIS A 55 13.28 -2.56 -5.67
N THR A 56 13.37 -3.70 -6.34
CA THR A 56 13.87 -3.86 -7.72
C THR A 56 12.97 -3.29 -8.81
N ASP A 57 11.71 -2.97 -8.47
CA ASP A 57 10.73 -2.43 -9.40
C ASP A 57 9.49 -1.94 -8.60
N PRO A 58 8.59 -1.17 -9.25
CA PRO A 58 7.37 -0.68 -8.61
C PRO A 58 6.45 -1.79 -8.09
N GLN A 59 6.36 -2.93 -8.79
CA GLN A 59 5.48 -4.03 -8.40
C GLN A 59 5.97 -4.72 -7.12
N ALA A 60 7.29 -4.87 -6.95
CA ALA A 60 7.91 -5.36 -5.73
C ALA A 60 7.71 -4.40 -4.55
N ALA A 61 7.78 -3.08 -4.79
CA ALA A 61 7.44 -2.07 -3.79
C ALA A 61 5.96 -2.14 -3.39
N PHE A 62 5.06 -2.24 -4.36
CA PHE A 62 3.62 -2.42 -4.10
C PHE A 62 3.33 -3.68 -3.30
N LYS A 63 3.95 -4.81 -3.66
CA LYS A 63 3.83 -6.06 -2.91
C LYS A 63 4.27 -5.90 -1.46
N ALA A 64 5.40 -5.23 -1.22
CA ALA A 64 5.88 -4.98 0.15
C ALA A 64 4.88 -4.15 0.96
N ILE A 65 4.23 -3.15 0.35
CA ILE A 65 3.15 -2.36 0.96
C ILE A 65 1.98 -3.23 1.39
N ILE A 66 1.49 -4.11 0.50
CA ILE A 66 0.34 -4.97 0.82
C ILE A 66 0.69 -6.01 1.88
N GLU A 67 1.88 -6.63 1.81
CA GLU A 67 2.37 -7.58 2.82
C GLU A 67 2.53 -6.93 4.19
N PHE A 68 3.13 -5.74 4.23
CA PHE A 68 3.27 -4.96 5.46
C PHE A 68 1.90 -4.64 6.06
N SER A 69 1.00 -4.10 5.23
CA SER A 69 -0.33 -3.66 5.66
C SER A 69 -1.14 -4.83 6.21
N LYS A 70 -1.18 -5.95 5.49
CA LYS A 70 -1.81 -7.19 5.93
C LYS A 70 -1.27 -7.63 7.29
N LYS A 71 0.05 -7.75 7.43
CA LYS A 71 0.70 -8.20 8.66
C LYS A 71 0.46 -7.25 9.84
N TYR A 72 0.48 -5.93 9.60
CA TYR A 72 0.19 -4.94 10.63
C TYR A 72 -1.26 -5.07 11.11
N ILE A 73 -2.22 -5.08 10.18
CA ILE A 73 -3.65 -5.18 10.48
C ILE A 73 -3.99 -6.49 11.20
N GLU A 74 -3.46 -7.63 10.74
CA GLU A 74 -3.65 -8.94 11.38
C GLU A 74 -3.09 -8.96 12.81
N LYS A 75 -1.92 -8.35 13.05
CA LYS A 75 -1.35 -8.22 14.40
C LYS A 75 -2.20 -7.34 15.31
N SER A 76 -2.90 -6.36 14.76
CA SER A 76 -3.87 -5.52 15.47
C SER A 76 -5.27 -6.17 15.56
N ASN A 77 -5.40 -7.46 15.26
CA ASN A 77 -6.66 -8.23 15.26
C ASN A 77 -7.73 -7.69 14.28
N GLY A 78 -7.31 -7.08 13.18
CA GLY A 78 -8.18 -6.66 12.09
C GLY A 78 -8.03 -7.52 10.84
N LYS A 79 -8.81 -7.20 9.83
CA LYS A 79 -8.72 -7.76 8.47
C LYS A 79 -8.73 -6.63 7.45
N VAL A 80 -7.96 -6.78 6.39
CA VAL A 80 -8.01 -5.88 5.24
C VAL A 80 -9.39 -6.02 4.58
N THR A 81 -10.07 -4.90 4.34
CA THR A 81 -11.40 -4.87 3.74
C THR A 81 -11.45 -4.13 2.41
N ARG A 82 -10.50 -3.23 2.15
CA ARG A 82 -10.46 -2.42 0.93
C ARG A 82 -9.02 -2.00 0.60
N ILE A 83 -8.69 -2.02 -0.68
CA ILE A 83 -7.44 -1.48 -1.25
C ILE A 83 -7.83 -0.57 -2.42
N ASN A 84 -7.33 0.66 -2.42
CA ASN A 84 -7.64 1.67 -3.42
C ASN A 84 -6.36 2.35 -3.93
N ASN A 85 -6.24 2.51 -5.24
CA ASN A 85 -5.27 3.40 -5.86
C ASN A 85 -6.02 4.69 -6.29
N PRO A 86 -5.93 5.78 -5.50
CA PRO A 86 -6.83 6.93 -5.66
C PRO A 86 -6.55 7.77 -6.91
N CYS A 87 -5.38 7.64 -7.54
CA CYS A 87 -4.94 8.52 -8.63
C CYS A 87 -4.65 7.79 -9.94
N ASN A 88 -4.91 6.48 -10.02
CA ASN A 88 -4.61 5.63 -11.18
C ASN A 88 -3.18 5.85 -11.73
N THR A 89 -2.22 6.07 -10.84
CA THR A 89 -0.85 6.29 -11.28
C THR A 89 -0.29 4.98 -11.86
N GLU A 90 0.40 5.09 -12.99
CA GLU A 90 0.71 3.99 -13.91
C GLU A 90 1.97 3.16 -13.59
N PHE A 91 2.60 3.30 -12.41
CA PHE A 91 3.83 2.55 -12.12
C PHE A 91 3.55 1.06 -11.88
N VAL A 92 2.42 0.77 -11.25
CA VAL A 92 1.84 -0.56 -11.16
C VAL A 92 0.42 -0.45 -11.67
N ASP A 93 0.16 -0.97 -12.87
CA ASP A 93 -1.17 -0.93 -13.47
C ASP A 93 -2.19 -1.75 -12.67
N SER A 94 -3.49 -1.60 -12.99
CA SER A 94 -4.57 -2.25 -12.25
C SER A 94 -4.49 -3.78 -12.26
N GLN A 95 -4.00 -4.38 -13.36
CA GLN A 95 -3.89 -5.84 -13.46
C GLN A 95 -2.74 -6.33 -12.58
N ALA A 96 -1.58 -5.69 -12.67
CA ALA A 96 -0.42 -6.03 -11.83
C ALA A 96 -0.70 -5.83 -10.33
N GLN A 97 -1.49 -4.80 -9.97
CA GLN A 97 -1.97 -4.62 -8.60
C GLN A 97 -2.87 -5.78 -8.16
N GLN A 98 -3.83 -6.18 -9.01
CA GLN A 98 -4.74 -7.27 -8.71
C GLN A 98 -3.99 -8.61 -8.57
N ASP A 99 -3.05 -8.91 -9.47
CA ASP A 99 -2.23 -10.12 -9.42
C ASP A 99 -1.47 -10.26 -8.09
N VAL A 100 -0.97 -9.15 -7.55
CA VAL A 100 -0.31 -9.11 -6.24
C VAL A 100 -1.31 -9.41 -5.12
N VAL A 101 -2.49 -8.79 -5.13
CA VAL A 101 -3.53 -9.01 -4.11
C VAL A 101 -4.05 -10.46 -4.12
N ASP A 102 -4.20 -11.04 -5.31
CA ASP A 102 -4.62 -12.43 -5.50
C ASP A 102 -3.53 -13.41 -5.01
N THR A 103 -2.26 -13.13 -5.32
CA THR A 103 -1.11 -13.90 -4.81
C THR A 103 -1.06 -13.92 -3.29
N LEU A 104 -1.50 -12.84 -2.63
CA LEU A 104 -1.58 -12.75 -1.17
C LEU A 104 -2.88 -13.32 -0.59
N SER A 105 -3.75 -13.87 -1.45
CA SER A 105 -5.02 -14.53 -1.13
C SER A 105 -5.92 -13.68 -0.23
N LEU A 106 -5.98 -12.38 -0.50
CA LEU A 106 -6.83 -11.44 0.25
C LEU A 106 -8.31 -11.55 -0.15
N GLY A 107 -8.60 -12.05 -1.35
CA GLY A 107 -9.99 -12.17 -1.84
C GLY A 107 -10.68 -10.81 -2.03
N LEU A 108 -9.89 -9.78 -2.35
CA LEU A 108 -10.35 -8.40 -2.55
C LEU A 108 -10.09 -7.97 -3.99
N THR A 109 -10.92 -7.07 -4.49
CA THR A 109 -10.67 -6.38 -5.76
C THR A 109 -10.00 -5.04 -5.46
N VAL A 110 -8.90 -4.73 -6.17
CA VAL A 110 -8.26 -3.42 -6.08
C VAL A 110 -9.13 -2.40 -6.79
N GLU A 111 -9.50 -1.35 -6.06
CA GLU A 111 -10.23 -0.22 -6.60
C GLU A 111 -9.25 0.83 -7.16
N VAL A 112 -9.67 1.52 -8.23
CA VAL A 112 -8.87 2.58 -8.85
C VAL A 112 -9.74 3.81 -9.00
N ASN A 113 -9.23 4.96 -8.54
CA ASN A 113 -9.96 6.23 -8.48
C ASN A 113 -11.30 6.14 -7.72
N ALA A 114 -11.44 5.21 -6.78
CA ALA A 114 -12.64 5.13 -5.97
C ALA A 114 -12.63 6.22 -4.89
N LEU A 115 -13.81 6.81 -4.65
CA LEU A 115 -14.05 7.85 -3.64
C LEU A 115 -14.18 7.24 -2.23
#